data_AF-A0AAC8TB06-F1
#
_entry.id   AF-A0AAC8TB06-F1
#
_cell.length_a   1.000
_cell.length_b   1.000
_cell.length_c   1.000
_cell.angle_alpha   90.00
_cell.angle_beta   90.00
_cell.angle_gamma   90.00
#
_symmetry.space_group_name_H-M   'P 1'
#
loop_
_entity.id
_entity.type
_entity.pdbx_description
1 polymer ?
#
loop_
_entity_poly.entity_id
_entity_poly.type
_entity_poly.pdbx_seq_one_letter_code
_entity_poly.pdbx_strand_id
1 'polypeptide(L)'
;MTSRLPFVLFLLTPAVALAGMPSFLLSDVASQRFQAISFFLALFLGVTLAVRALWNRLGRDVPRLPRLGFGSALALVFLWGLGFQLVLSMIAGGRELMTPGAWEKKGVTYQLHESELPSEKELVLQARRQRLEELRVALWAYAAGHGSEFPPSDFAPGIAEERWKVLGGSGLHFVYVSGLKADAPATPLAYEPGLFGPERWVLFTDGDIRRMPIASIHEALAAGGAP
;
A
#
# COMPACT_ATOMS: atom_id res chain seq x y z
N MET A 1 3.92 23.46 74.62
CA MET A 1 3.40 23.96 73.33
C MET A 1 3.17 22.76 72.44
N THR A 2 1.89 22.44 72.25
CA THR A 2 1.37 21.12 71.86
C THR A 2 1.23 20.97 70.35
N SER A 3 1.88 19.93 69.84
CA SER A 3 1.68 19.31 68.53
C SER A 3 0.21 18.94 68.31
N ARG A 4 -0.35 19.30 67.14
CA ARG A 4 -1.58 18.72 66.57
C ARG A 4 -1.55 18.76 65.05
N LEU A 5 -0.98 17.73 64.44
CA LEU A 5 -1.34 17.25 63.10
C LEU A 5 -2.55 16.32 63.25
N PRO A 6 -3.74 16.65 62.74
CA PRO A 6 -4.74 15.64 62.40
C PRO A 6 -4.48 15.21 60.95
N PHE A 7 -4.05 13.98 60.69
CA PHE A 7 -4.98 12.85 60.52
C PHE A 7 -6.13 13.17 59.56
N VAL A 8 -5.80 13.59 58.32
CA VAL A 8 -6.76 13.69 57.20
C VAL A 8 -6.14 13.07 55.96
N LEU A 9 -5.79 11.78 56.04
CA LEU A 9 -5.28 11.03 54.89
C LEU A 9 -5.93 9.64 54.75
N PHE A 10 -7.20 9.51 55.17
CA PHE A 10 -7.94 8.24 55.15
C PHE A 10 -9.36 8.34 54.60
N LEU A 11 -9.62 9.25 53.65
CA LEU A 11 -10.92 9.42 52.99
C LEU A 11 -10.81 9.49 51.45
N LEU A 12 -9.99 8.63 50.85
CA LEU A 12 -9.96 8.42 49.39
C LEU A 12 -9.99 6.92 49.04
N THR A 13 -10.85 6.16 49.72
CA THR A 13 -11.30 4.87 49.19
C THR A 13 -12.54 5.11 48.32
N PRO A 14 -12.54 4.79 47.01
CA PRO A 14 -13.78 4.78 46.27
C PRO A 14 -14.68 3.68 46.84
N ALA A 15 -15.76 4.08 47.49
CA ALA A 15 -16.83 3.17 47.84
C ALA A 15 -17.42 2.65 46.53
N VAL A 16 -17.23 1.36 46.25
CA VAL A 16 -17.89 0.69 45.12
C VAL A 16 -19.38 0.67 45.46
N ALA A 17 -20.13 1.59 44.85
CA ALA A 17 -21.57 1.63 44.97
C ALA A 17 -22.17 0.41 44.23
N LEU A 18 -22.46 -0.64 44.99
CA LEU A 18 -23.16 -1.84 44.54
C LEU A 18 -24.66 -1.66 44.80
N ALA A 19 -25.36 -1.00 43.88
CA ALA A 19 -26.82 -1.00 43.78
C ALA A 19 -27.20 -0.53 42.36
N GLY A 20 -28.15 -1.19 41.71
CA GLY A 20 -28.55 -0.98 40.31
C GLY A 20 -29.16 0.40 39.99
N MET A 21 -28.36 1.45 40.14
CA MET A 21 -28.64 2.78 39.60
C MET A 21 -28.32 2.76 38.10
N PRO A 22 -29.18 3.35 37.23
CA PRO A 22 -28.84 3.54 35.83
C PRO A 22 -27.61 4.45 35.76
N SER A 23 -26.45 3.87 35.46
CA SER A 23 -25.24 4.62 35.17
C SER A 23 -25.41 5.24 33.79
N PHE A 24 -25.47 6.57 33.70
CA PHE A 24 -25.34 7.31 32.46
C PHE A 24 -23.89 7.17 31.97
N LEU A 25 -23.54 6.00 31.46
CA LEU A 25 -22.29 5.79 30.76
C LEU A 25 -22.39 6.62 29.48
N LEU A 26 -21.45 7.55 29.29
CA LEU A 26 -21.25 8.16 27.98
C LEU A 26 -21.09 7.01 26.98
N SER A 27 -21.79 7.09 25.85
CA SER A 27 -21.57 6.12 24.77
C SER A 27 -20.07 6.04 24.47
N ASP A 28 -19.57 4.86 24.10
CA ASP A 28 -18.13 4.68 23.84
C ASP A 28 -17.59 5.74 22.88
N VAL A 29 -18.41 6.14 21.90
CA VAL A 29 -18.13 7.25 20.98
C VAL A 29 -17.94 8.57 21.72
N ALA A 30 -18.85 8.94 22.62
CA ALA A 30 -18.74 10.19 23.37
C ALA A 30 -17.51 10.18 24.29
N SER A 31 -17.23 9.07 24.98
CA SER A 31 -16.03 8.90 25.81
C SER A 31 -14.74 9.12 25.01
N GLN A 32 -14.64 8.50 23.83
CA GLN A 32 -13.50 8.67 22.93
C GLN A 32 -13.34 10.12 22.45
N ARG A 33 -14.44 10.81 22.14
CA ARG A 33 -14.39 12.23 21.74
C ARG A 33 -13.90 13.12 22.87
N PHE A 34 -14.38 12.90 24.10
CA PHE A 34 -13.88 13.65 25.25
C PHE A 34 -12.40 13.43 25.48
N GLN A 35 -11.93 12.18 25.43
CA GLN A 35 -10.50 11.88 25.57
C GLN A 35 -9.66 12.60 24.51
N ALA A 36 -10.09 12.58 23.25
CA ALA A 36 -9.41 13.27 22.17
C ALA A 36 -9.38 14.79 22.39
N ILE A 37 -10.51 15.40 22.77
CA ILE A 37 -10.62 16.84 23.05
C ILE A 37 -9.70 17.22 24.22
N SER A 38 -9.73 16.44 25.31
CA SER A 38 -8.89 16.68 26.49
C SER A 38 -7.40 16.59 26.15
N PHE A 39 -6.99 15.59 25.38
CA PHE A 39 -5.61 15.46 24.92
C PHE A 39 -5.18 16.65 24.06
N PHE A 40 -6.01 17.03 23.07
CA PHE A 40 -5.73 18.20 22.24
C PHE A 40 -5.64 19.49 23.04
N LEU A 41 -6.56 19.69 24.00
CA LEU A 41 -6.55 20.87 24.86
C LEU A 41 -5.29 20.91 25.72
N ALA A 42 -4.89 19.79 26.33
CA ALA A 42 -3.68 19.71 27.13
C ALA A 42 -2.43 20.01 26.28
N LEU A 43 -2.34 19.42 25.08
CA LEU A 43 -1.24 19.69 24.15
C LEU A 43 -1.22 21.16 23.72
N PHE A 44 -2.37 21.73 23.37
CA PHE A 44 -2.51 23.12 22.95
C PHE A 44 -2.07 24.10 24.05
N LEU A 45 -2.47 23.85 25.29
CA LEU A 45 -2.02 24.62 26.45
C LEU A 45 -0.53 24.43 26.71
N GLY A 46 0.00 23.21 26.56
CA GLY A 46 1.42 22.91 26.68
C GLY A 46 2.28 23.68 25.67
N VAL A 47 1.87 23.69 24.39
CA VAL A 47 2.52 24.48 23.33
C VAL A 47 2.43 25.97 23.63
N THR A 48 1.28 26.45 24.11
CA THR A 48 1.11 27.86 24.50
C THR A 48 2.10 28.27 25.60
N LEU A 49 2.29 27.42 26.61
CA LEU A 49 3.27 27.64 27.67
C LEU A 49 4.71 27.64 27.12
N ALA A 50 5.02 26.71 26.21
CA ALA A 50 6.34 26.63 25.57
C ALA A 50 6.65 27.90 24.75
N VAL A 51 5.71 28.35 23.92
CA VAL A 51 5.84 29.59 23.13
C VAL A 51 6.01 30.79 24.04
N ARG A 52 5.19 30.92 25.09
CA ARG A 52 5.33 32.00 26.08
C ARG A 52 6.71 31.98 26.75
N ALA A 53 7.17 30.81 27.18
CA ALA A 53 8.45 30.66 27.87
C ALA A 53 9.61 31.02 26.94
N LEU A 54 9.59 30.53 25.70
CA LEU A 54 10.63 30.78 24.71
C LEU A 54 10.68 32.27 24.31
N TRP A 55 9.52 32.89 24.06
CA TRP A 55 9.45 34.31 23.72
C TRP A 55 9.97 35.20 24.85
N ASN A 56 9.55 34.93 26.09
CA ASN A 56 10.00 35.70 27.24
C ASN A 56 11.46 35.43 27.61
N ARG A 57 12.00 34.26 27.24
CA ARG A 57 13.44 33.99 27.32
C ARG A 57 14.20 34.82 26.29
N LEU A 58 13.75 34.85 25.04
CA LEU A 58 14.36 35.65 23.97
C LEU A 58 14.28 37.15 24.24
N GLY A 59 13.20 37.61 24.86
CA GLY A 59 13.06 39.01 25.29
C GLY A 59 14.06 39.45 26.36
N ARG A 60 14.83 38.54 26.97
CA ARG A 60 15.95 38.92 27.84
C ARG A 60 17.15 39.44 27.04
N ASP A 61 17.36 38.88 25.85
CA ASP A 61 18.51 39.19 24.99
C ASP A 61 18.18 40.31 23.99
N VAL A 62 16.89 40.60 23.75
CA VAL A 62 16.43 41.63 22.82
C VAL A 62 15.56 42.66 23.56
N PRO A 63 16.12 43.82 23.96
CA PRO A 63 15.43 44.80 24.81
C PRO A 63 14.20 45.47 24.16
N ARG A 64 14.01 45.32 22.84
CA ARG A 64 12.82 45.84 22.12
C ARG A 64 11.62 44.89 22.09
N LEU A 65 11.75 43.64 22.56
CA LEU A 65 10.65 42.67 22.49
C LEU A 65 9.65 42.86 23.63
N PRO A 66 8.33 42.94 23.34
CA PRO A 66 7.31 43.02 24.38
C PRO A 66 7.18 41.66 25.10
N ARG A 67 6.93 41.71 26.42
CA ARG A 67 6.68 40.51 27.22
C ARG A 67 5.30 39.94 26.91
N LEU A 68 5.24 38.64 26.61
CA LEU A 68 3.99 37.94 26.33
C LEU A 68 3.36 37.43 27.63
N GLY A 69 2.13 37.89 27.90
CA GLY A 69 1.21 37.27 28.86
C GLY A 69 0.67 35.94 28.34
N PHE A 70 0.03 35.17 29.22
CA PHE A 70 -0.57 33.88 28.82
C PHE A 70 -1.67 34.05 27.77
N GLY A 71 -2.58 35.01 27.94
CA GLY A 71 -3.64 35.28 26.97
C GLY A 71 -3.11 35.68 25.59
N SER A 72 -2.06 36.50 25.54
CA SER A 72 -1.42 36.90 24.28
C SER A 72 -0.73 35.72 23.59
N ALA A 73 -0.05 34.84 24.35
CA ALA A 73 0.54 33.63 23.80
C ALA A 73 -0.52 32.66 23.29
N LEU A 74 -1.63 32.50 24.02
CA LEU A 74 -2.77 31.67 23.62
C LEU A 74 -3.39 32.18 22.32
N ALA A 75 -3.65 33.49 22.23
CA ALA A 75 -4.16 34.13 21.03
C ALA A 75 -3.20 33.96 19.85
N LEU A 76 -1.89 34.13 20.07
CA LEU A 76 -0.87 33.95 19.04
C LEU A 76 -0.88 32.52 18.49
N VAL A 77 -0.82 31.50 19.36
CA VAL A 77 -0.84 30.09 18.95
C VAL A 77 -2.16 29.75 18.24
N PHE A 78 -3.29 30.25 18.75
CA PHE A 78 -4.59 30.04 18.14
C PHE A 78 -4.68 30.64 16.72
N LEU A 79 -4.33 31.93 16.58
CA LEU A 79 -4.37 32.63 15.30
C LEU A 79 -3.40 32.02 14.29
N TRP A 80 -2.21 31.61 14.74
CA TRP A 80 -1.25 30.93 13.88
C TRP A 80 -1.79 29.56 13.44
N GLY A 81 -2.41 28.81 14.35
CA GLY A 81 -3.10 27.56 14.02
C GLY A 81 -4.18 27.75 12.96
N LEU A 82 -5.04 28.77 13.09
CA LEU A 82 -6.03 29.13 12.08
C LEU A 82 -5.41 29.53 10.74
N GLY A 83 -4.32 30.31 10.77
CA GLY A 83 -3.59 30.70 9.57
C GLY A 83 -3.03 29.48 8.82
N PHE A 84 -2.39 28.54 9.53
CA PHE A 84 -1.94 27.30 8.93
C PHE A 84 -3.10 26.46 8.41
N GLN A 85 -4.21 26.36 9.15
CA GLN A 85 -5.40 25.63 8.70
C GLN A 85 -5.94 26.20 7.39
N LEU A 86 -5.97 27.53 7.24
CA LEU A 86 -6.37 28.19 6.00
C LEU A 86 -5.40 27.86 4.86
N VAL A 87 -4.09 27.98 5.10
CA VAL A 87 -3.07 27.66 4.08
C VAL A 87 -3.16 26.19 3.66
N LEU A 88 -3.28 25.25 4.60
CA LEU A 88 -3.43 23.82 4.30
C LEU A 88 -4.70 23.56 3.49
N SER A 89 -5.81 24.23 3.83
CA SER A 89 -7.06 24.15 3.07
C SER A 89 -6.89 24.67 1.64
N MET A 90 -6.18 25.79 1.46
CA MET A 90 -5.88 26.34 0.13
C MET A 90 -4.97 25.45 -0.69
N ILE A 91 -3.97 24.80 -0.09
CA ILE A 91 -3.10 23.83 -0.78
C ILE A 91 -3.92 22.62 -1.23
N ALA A 92 -4.81 22.11 -0.36
CA ALA A 92 -5.71 21.02 -0.70
C ALA A 92 -6.67 21.39 -1.85
N GLY A 93 -7.26 22.59 -1.81
CA GLY A 93 -8.10 23.09 -2.90
C GLY A 93 -7.34 23.37 -4.20
N GLY A 94 -6.10 23.87 -4.11
CA GLY A 94 -5.23 24.03 -5.28
C GLY A 94 -4.88 22.69 -5.94
N ARG A 95 -4.67 21.64 -5.14
CA ARG A 95 -4.45 20.28 -5.65
C ARG A 95 -5.68 19.74 -6.39
N GLU A 96 -6.89 20.03 -5.91
CA GLU A 96 -8.14 19.66 -6.59
C GLU A 96 -8.24 20.31 -7.98
N LEU A 97 -7.82 21.57 -8.12
CA LEU A 97 -7.76 22.24 -9.43
C LEU A 97 -6.73 21.62 -10.38
N MET A 98 -5.64 21.04 -9.86
CA MET A 98 -4.61 20.39 -10.67
C MET A 98 -4.97 18.97 -11.11
N THR A 99 -5.95 18.32 -10.47
CA THR A 99 -6.41 16.97 -10.82
C THR A 99 -7.93 16.94 -11.07
N PRO A 100 -8.41 17.61 -12.13
CA PRO A 100 -9.83 17.61 -12.46
C PRO A 100 -10.32 16.17 -12.71
N GLY A 101 -11.40 15.77 -12.02
CA GLY A 101 -11.98 14.42 -12.14
C GLY A 101 -11.45 13.38 -11.16
N ALA A 102 -10.50 13.72 -10.28
CA ALA A 102 -9.98 12.80 -9.27
C ALA A 102 -10.95 12.49 -8.11
N TRP A 103 -12.12 13.14 -8.06
CA TRP A 103 -13.13 12.93 -7.02
C TRP A 103 -14.43 12.48 -7.65
N GLU A 104 -14.92 11.32 -7.23
CA GLU A 104 -16.23 10.81 -7.64
C GLU A 104 -17.19 10.82 -6.45
N LYS A 105 -18.43 11.25 -6.71
CA LYS A 105 -19.49 11.24 -5.72
C LYS A 105 -19.95 9.81 -5.49
N LYS A 106 -19.70 9.28 -4.29
CA LYS A 106 -20.16 7.94 -3.88
C LYS A 106 -21.16 8.09 -2.74
N GLY A 107 -22.45 8.11 -3.09
CA GLY A 107 -23.54 8.34 -2.14
C GLY A 107 -23.57 9.79 -1.64
N VAL A 108 -23.40 9.99 -0.33
CA VAL A 108 -23.42 11.32 0.34
C VAL A 108 -22.01 11.92 0.47
N THR A 109 -20.97 11.12 0.28
CA THR A 109 -19.56 11.53 0.42
C THR A 109 -18.83 11.52 -0.91
N TYR A 110 -17.78 12.33 -1.03
CA TYR A 110 -16.84 12.25 -2.14
C TYR A 110 -15.71 11.27 -1.79
N GLN A 111 -15.36 10.39 -2.71
CA GLN A 111 -14.19 9.54 -2.59
C GLN A 111 -13.21 9.89 -3.70
N LEU A 112 -11.92 9.81 -3.37
CA LEU A 112 -10.86 9.95 -4.35
C LEU A 112 -10.99 8.76 -5.31
N HIS A 113 -11.02 9.02 -6.61
CA HIS A 113 -10.90 8.01 -7.64
C HIS A 113 -9.48 7.46 -7.51
N GLU A 114 -9.33 6.36 -6.79
CA GLU A 114 -8.09 5.63 -6.70
C GLU A 114 -7.85 5.06 -8.10
N SER A 115 -7.09 5.78 -8.93
CA SER A 115 -6.53 5.19 -10.14
C SER A 115 -5.79 3.95 -9.64
N GLU A 116 -6.35 2.79 -9.95
CA GLU A 116 -5.82 1.48 -9.57
C GLU A 116 -4.44 1.34 -10.22
N LEU A 117 -3.43 1.90 -9.57
CA LEU A 117 -2.05 1.53 -9.81
C LEU A 117 -2.02 0.03 -9.59
N PRO A 118 -1.59 -0.76 -10.60
CA PRO A 118 -1.65 -2.20 -10.49
C PRO A 118 -0.92 -2.60 -9.22
N SER A 119 -1.58 -3.42 -8.41
CA SER A 119 -0.98 -3.93 -7.18
C SER A 119 0.36 -4.59 -7.50
N GLU A 120 1.27 -4.64 -6.53
CA GLU A 120 2.57 -5.30 -6.71
C GLU A 120 2.42 -6.73 -7.25
N LYS A 121 1.37 -7.44 -6.83
CA LYS A 121 1.02 -8.77 -7.33
C LYS A 121 0.66 -8.76 -8.82
N GLU A 122 -0.12 -7.80 -9.27
CA GLU A 122 -0.49 -7.65 -10.69
C GLU A 122 0.72 -7.27 -11.54
N LEU A 123 1.58 -6.38 -11.04
CA LEU A 123 2.84 -6.03 -11.72
C LEU A 123 3.73 -7.28 -11.90
N VAL A 124 3.87 -8.10 -10.86
CA VAL A 124 4.62 -9.36 -10.95
C VAL A 124 3.97 -10.34 -11.93
N LEU A 125 2.64 -10.46 -11.92
CA LEU A 125 1.91 -11.31 -12.89
C LEU A 125 2.09 -10.85 -14.34
N GLN A 126 2.04 -9.54 -14.58
CA GLN A 126 2.29 -8.94 -15.89
C GLN A 126 3.73 -9.19 -16.34
N ALA A 127 4.72 -8.97 -15.46
CA ALA A 127 6.13 -9.20 -15.76
C ALA A 127 6.43 -10.68 -16.08
N ARG A 128 5.79 -11.62 -15.35
CA ARG A 128 5.85 -13.06 -15.64
C ARG A 128 5.33 -13.39 -17.04
N ARG A 129 4.14 -12.89 -17.39
CA ARG A 129 3.55 -13.08 -18.73
C ARG A 129 4.44 -12.46 -19.81
N GLN A 130 4.97 -11.26 -19.58
CA GLN A 130 5.86 -10.58 -20.52
C GLN A 130 7.13 -11.39 -20.80
N ARG A 131 7.70 -12.06 -19.79
CA ARG A 131 8.87 -12.94 -20.02
C ARG A 131 8.55 -14.12 -20.93
N LEU A 132 7.39 -14.74 -20.76
CA LEU A 132 6.97 -15.82 -21.64
C LEU A 132 6.65 -15.31 -23.06
N GLU A 133 6.12 -14.09 -23.19
CA GLU A 133 5.91 -13.43 -24.47
C GLU A 133 7.23 -13.12 -25.19
N GLU A 134 8.26 -12.69 -24.46
CA GLU A 134 9.60 -12.48 -25.00
C GLU A 134 10.22 -13.79 -25.54
N LEU A 135 9.95 -14.92 -24.88
CA LEU A 135 10.34 -16.24 -25.36
C LEU A 135 9.52 -16.65 -26.59
N ARG A 136 8.20 -16.41 -26.59
CA ARG A 136 7.32 -16.66 -27.74
C ARG A 136 7.84 -15.97 -28.99
N VAL A 137 8.16 -14.68 -28.91
CA VAL A 137 8.70 -13.93 -30.06
C VAL A 137 9.99 -14.57 -30.58
N ALA A 138 10.89 -15.01 -29.68
CA ALA A 138 12.14 -15.66 -30.08
C ALA A 138 11.92 -17.03 -30.74
N LEU A 139 11.00 -17.84 -30.19
CA LEU A 139 10.64 -19.16 -30.74
C LEU A 139 10.03 -19.04 -32.14
N TRP A 140 9.14 -18.07 -32.37
CA TRP A 140 8.53 -17.84 -33.68
C TRP A 140 9.52 -17.26 -34.68
N ALA A 141 10.42 -16.38 -34.24
CA ALA A 141 11.50 -15.88 -35.09
C ALA A 141 12.44 -17.03 -35.53
N TYR A 142 12.75 -17.96 -34.61
CA TYR A 142 13.51 -19.16 -34.95
C TYR A 142 12.75 -20.04 -35.96
N ALA A 143 11.48 -20.35 -35.67
CA ALA A 143 10.67 -21.22 -36.52
C ALA A 143 10.50 -20.65 -37.96
N ALA A 144 10.35 -19.33 -38.10
CA ALA A 144 10.28 -18.67 -39.40
C ALA A 144 11.55 -18.89 -40.26
N GLY A 145 12.72 -19.03 -39.62
CA GLY A 145 13.99 -19.33 -40.30
C GLY A 145 14.26 -20.82 -40.53
N HIS A 146 13.49 -21.71 -39.90
CA HIS A 146 13.74 -23.16 -39.85
C HIS A 146 12.53 -23.99 -40.26
N GLY A 147 11.77 -23.54 -41.28
CA GLY A 147 10.68 -24.32 -41.86
C GLY A 147 9.52 -24.61 -40.89
N SER A 148 9.22 -23.64 -40.01
CA SER A 148 8.21 -23.73 -38.95
C SER A 148 8.53 -24.73 -37.83
N GLU A 149 9.76 -25.21 -37.74
CA GLU A 149 10.19 -26.10 -36.65
C GLU A 149 10.73 -25.29 -35.47
N PHE A 150 10.25 -25.59 -34.27
CA PHE A 150 10.81 -25.01 -33.06
C PHE A 150 12.18 -25.64 -32.73
N PRO A 151 13.02 -24.99 -31.90
CA PRO A 151 14.33 -25.52 -31.56
C PRO A 151 14.27 -26.95 -30.98
N PRO A 152 15.27 -27.81 -31.25
CA PRO A 152 15.28 -29.19 -30.76
C PRO A 152 15.46 -29.28 -29.23
N SER A 153 15.94 -28.21 -28.58
CA SER A 153 16.10 -28.11 -27.13
C SER A 153 16.19 -26.65 -26.71
N ASP A 154 16.00 -26.37 -25.42
CA ASP A 154 16.25 -25.06 -24.79
C ASP A 154 17.73 -24.66 -24.78
N PHE A 155 18.65 -25.60 -25.03
CA PHE A 155 20.08 -25.35 -25.23
C PHE A 155 20.49 -25.18 -26.70
N ALA A 156 19.54 -25.19 -27.64
CA ALA A 156 19.87 -25.10 -29.04
C ALA A 156 20.47 -23.73 -29.39
N PRO A 157 21.52 -23.68 -30.23
CA PRO A 157 22.07 -22.42 -30.69
C PRO A 157 21.02 -21.67 -31.53
N GLY A 158 20.84 -20.37 -31.28
CA GLY A 158 19.93 -19.51 -32.06
C GLY A 158 18.98 -18.66 -31.22
N ILE A 159 18.76 -19.01 -29.95
CA ILE A 159 18.04 -18.18 -28.98
C ILE A 159 18.98 -17.87 -27.81
N ALA A 160 19.09 -16.59 -27.44
CA ALA A 160 19.94 -16.17 -26.34
C ALA A 160 19.48 -16.81 -25.01
N GLU A 161 20.43 -17.29 -24.20
CA GLU A 161 20.16 -17.97 -22.92
C GLU A 161 19.22 -17.18 -22.00
N GLU A 162 19.37 -15.86 -21.97
CA GLU A 162 18.54 -14.96 -21.15
C GLU A 162 17.04 -15.00 -21.50
N ARG A 163 16.68 -15.41 -22.72
CA ARG A 163 15.27 -15.56 -23.14
C ARG A 163 14.63 -16.82 -22.58
N TRP A 164 15.43 -17.83 -22.26
CA TRP A 164 14.94 -19.08 -21.68
C TRP A 164 14.67 -18.94 -20.19
N LYS A 165 15.24 -17.93 -19.52
CA LYS A 165 15.14 -17.74 -18.07
C LYS A 165 13.81 -17.13 -17.64
N VAL A 166 13.25 -17.65 -16.55
CA VAL A 166 12.05 -17.09 -15.91
C VAL A 166 12.37 -15.82 -15.12
N LEU A 167 11.32 -15.09 -14.72
CA LEU A 167 11.48 -13.88 -13.93
C LEU A 167 12.18 -14.17 -12.58
N GLY A 168 13.22 -13.39 -12.26
CA GLY A 168 13.94 -13.46 -10.99
C GLY A 168 15.32 -14.10 -11.12
N GLY A 169 16.22 -13.79 -10.18
CA GLY A 169 17.61 -14.24 -10.18
C GLY A 169 17.81 -15.73 -9.88
N SER A 170 16.78 -16.57 -10.05
CA SER A 170 16.86 -18.02 -9.81
C SER A 170 17.65 -18.77 -10.88
N GLY A 171 17.81 -18.17 -12.07
CA GLY A 171 18.49 -18.79 -13.21
C GLY A 171 17.74 -19.97 -13.82
N LEU A 172 16.49 -20.23 -13.41
CA LEU A 172 15.71 -21.35 -13.96
C LEU A 172 15.20 -21.03 -15.35
N HIS A 173 15.17 -22.05 -16.21
CA HIS A 173 14.53 -21.97 -17.51
C HIS A 173 13.02 -22.21 -17.43
N PHE A 174 12.28 -21.71 -18.43
CA PHE A 174 10.98 -22.25 -18.77
C PHE A 174 11.11 -23.74 -19.11
N VAL A 175 10.14 -24.54 -18.71
CA VAL A 175 10.09 -25.94 -19.10
C VAL A 175 9.63 -25.99 -20.56
N TYR A 176 10.50 -26.46 -21.45
CA TYR A 176 10.29 -26.47 -22.88
C TYR A 176 10.02 -27.88 -23.42
N VAL A 177 9.11 -27.98 -24.38
CA VAL A 177 8.73 -29.23 -25.04
C VAL A 177 9.24 -29.21 -26.48
N SER A 178 10.25 -30.03 -26.77
CA SER A 178 10.92 -30.12 -28.06
C SER A 178 10.12 -30.92 -29.11
N GLY A 179 10.46 -30.75 -30.39
CA GLY A 179 9.93 -31.57 -31.49
C GLY A 179 8.56 -31.10 -32.00
N LEU A 180 8.12 -29.91 -31.58
CA LEU A 180 6.87 -29.29 -32.01
C LEU A 180 7.11 -28.33 -33.19
N LYS A 181 6.03 -28.03 -33.91
CA LYS A 181 6.02 -27.08 -35.03
C LYS A 181 5.12 -25.90 -34.72
N ALA A 182 5.46 -24.74 -35.26
CA ALA A 182 4.59 -23.57 -35.25
C ALA A 182 3.29 -23.88 -36.01
N ASP A 183 2.18 -23.33 -35.54
CA ASP A 183 0.83 -23.49 -36.10
C ASP A 183 0.31 -24.94 -36.09
N ALA A 184 0.95 -25.83 -35.32
CA ALA A 184 0.42 -27.16 -34.98
C ALA A 184 -0.77 -27.04 -34.01
N PRO A 185 -1.64 -28.08 -33.91
CA PRO A 185 -2.76 -28.11 -32.97
C PRO A 185 -2.31 -27.71 -31.56
N ALA A 186 -3.10 -26.87 -30.88
CA ALA A 186 -2.75 -26.19 -29.64
C ALA A 186 -2.20 -27.15 -28.57
N THR A 187 -0.89 -27.32 -28.58
CA THR A 187 -0.15 -28.22 -27.67
C THR A 187 0.75 -27.36 -26.79
N PRO A 188 0.89 -27.68 -25.49
CA PRO A 188 1.81 -26.94 -24.63
C PRO A 188 3.26 -27.01 -25.16
N LEU A 189 3.84 -25.85 -25.44
CA LEU A 189 5.19 -25.68 -26.00
C LEU A 189 6.20 -25.27 -24.92
N ALA A 190 5.83 -24.35 -24.04
CA ALA A 190 6.67 -23.92 -22.93
C ALA A 190 5.83 -23.47 -21.73
N TYR A 191 6.28 -23.71 -20.51
CA TYR A 191 5.57 -23.25 -19.31
C TYR A 191 6.50 -22.91 -18.14
N GLU A 192 5.98 -22.15 -17.19
CA GLU A 192 6.73 -21.76 -16.00
C GLU A 192 7.06 -22.96 -15.08
N PRO A 193 8.25 -22.98 -14.43
CA PRO A 193 8.62 -24.00 -13.46
C PRO A 193 7.83 -23.84 -12.15
N GLY A 194 7.98 -24.81 -11.25
CA GLY A 194 7.22 -24.96 -9.99
C GLY A 194 7.28 -23.82 -8.97
N LEU A 195 7.92 -22.69 -9.26
CA LEU A 195 8.17 -21.60 -8.31
C LEU A 195 6.97 -20.67 -8.06
N PHE A 196 6.01 -20.57 -8.99
CA PHE A 196 5.08 -19.43 -9.02
C PHE A 196 3.63 -19.71 -8.61
N GLY A 197 3.41 -20.37 -7.46
CA GLY A 197 2.07 -20.58 -6.88
C GLY A 197 1.35 -21.82 -7.43
N PRO A 198 0.01 -21.87 -7.51
CA PRO A 198 -0.73 -23.03 -8.03
C PRO A 198 -0.94 -23.04 -9.56
N GLU A 199 -0.94 -21.87 -10.20
CA GLU A 199 -1.14 -21.72 -11.65
C GLU A 199 0.14 -21.28 -12.37
N ARG A 200 0.27 -21.68 -13.63
CA ARG A 200 1.42 -21.39 -14.48
C ARG A 200 0.96 -20.71 -15.77
N TRP A 201 1.77 -19.79 -16.25
CA TRP A 201 1.68 -19.36 -17.66
C TRP A 201 2.22 -20.46 -18.56
N VAL A 202 1.46 -20.76 -19.61
CA VAL A 202 1.72 -21.81 -20.59
C VAL A 202 1.57 -21.20 -21.97
N LEU A 203 2.60 -21.37 -22.79
CA LEU A 203 2.64 -21.02 -24.20
C LEU A 203 2.29 -22.25 -25.03
N PHE A 204 1.38 -22.09 -25.97
CA PHE A 204 0.92 -23.14 -26.89
C PHE A 204 1.52 -22.98 -28.29
N THR A 205 1.52 -24.04 -29.09
CA THR A 205 2.03 -24.06 -30.49
C THR A 205 1.30 -23.12 -31.45
N ASP A 206 0.08 -22.70 -31.12
CA ASP A 206 -0.72 -21.70 -31.84
C ASP A 206 -0.37 -20.25 -31.44
N GLY A 207 0.55 -20.09 -30.47
CA GLY A 207 0.99 -18.80 -29.96
C GLY A 207 0.15 -18.25 -28.81
N ASP A 208 -0.89 -18.96 -28.37
CA ASP A 208 -1.70 -18.54 -27.24
C ASP A 208 -0.96 -18.72 -25.91
N ILE A 209 -1.19 -17.79 -24.97
CA ILE A 209 -0.61 -17.82 -23.64
C ILE A 209 -1.73 -17.85 -22.61
N ARG A 210 -1.86 -18.98 -21.91
CA ARG A 210 -2.93 -19.21 -20.93
C ARG A 210 -2.37 -19.47 -19.53
N ARG A 211 -3.16 -19.12 -18.53
CA ARG A 211 -2.94 -19.56 -17.15
C ARG A 211 -3.68 -20.86 -16.91
N MET A 212 -2.98 -21.86 -16.38
CA MET A 212 -3.61 -23.11 -15.98
C MET A 212 -2.88 -23.81 -14.83
N PRO A 213 -3.58 -24.65 -14.06
CA PRO A 213 -2.97 -25.52 -13.07
C PRO A 213 -2.04 -26.56 -13.72
N ILE A 214 -1.02 -27.00 -12.98
CA ILE A 214 -0.06 -27.99 -13.48
C ILE A 214 -0.71 -29.32 -13.90
N ALA A 215 -1.80 -29.74 -13.23
CA ALA A 215 -2.52 -30.95 -13.58
C ALA A 215 -3.08 -30.89 -15.01
N SER A 216 -3.68 -29.75 -15.39
CA SER A 216 -4.21 -29.52 -16.74
C SER A 216 -3.11 -29.45 -17.81
N ILE A 217 -1.90 -28.99 -17.45
CA ILE A 217 -0.74 -29.03 -18.35
C ILE A 217 -0.35 -30.47 -18.64
N HIS A 218 -0.27 -31.32 -17.60
CA HIS A 218 0.08 -32.73 -17.78
C HIS A 218 -0.99 -33.48 -18.59
N GLU A 219 -2.26 -33.19 -18.38
CA GLU A 219 -3.36 -33.73 -19.18
C GLU A 219 -3.24 -33.30 -20.65
N ALA A 220 -2.99 -32.02 -20.93
CA ALA A 220 -2.81 -31.51 -22.29
C ALA A 220 -1.58 -32.10 -23.00
N LEU A 221 -0.49 -32.34 -22.25
CA LEU A 221 0.70 -33.03 -22.76
C LEU A 221 0.43 -34.52 -23.05
N ALA A 222 -0.33 -35.21 -22.19
CA ALA A 222 -0.69 -36.61 -22.37
C ALA A 222 -1.68 -36.82 -23.53
N ALA A 223 -2.55 -35.85 -23.80
CA ALA A 223 -3.54 -35.89 -24.87
C ALA A 223 -2.97 -35.55 -26.26
N GLY A 224 -1.73 -35.05 -26.36
CA GLY A 224 -1.11 -34.65 -27.63
C GLY A 224 -1.72 -33.38 -28.26
N GLY A 225 -2.38 -32.55 -27.45
CA GLY A 225 -3.12 -31.35 -27.87
C GLY A 225 -4.29 -31.07 -26.93
N ALA A 226 -4.56 -29.80 -26.63
CA ALA A 226 -5.64 -29.36 -25.73
C ALA A 226 -7.04 -29.74 -26.30
N PRO A 227 -8.05 -30.00 -25.43
CA PRO A 227 -9.45 -30.04 -25.86
C PRO A 227 -9.94 -28.69 -26.38
#